data_AF-A0A4R4D071-F1
#
_entry.id   AF-A0A4R4D071-F1
#
_cell.length_a   1.000
_cell.length_b   1.000
_cell.length_c   1.000
_cell.angle_alpha   90.00
_cell.angle_beta   90.00
_cell.angle_gamma   90.00
#
_symmetry.space_group_name_H-M   'P 1'
#
loop_
_entity.id
_entity.type
_entity.pdbx_description
1 polymer ?
#
loop_
_entity_poly.entity_id
_entity_poly.type
_entity_poly.pdbx_seq_one_letter_code
_entity_poly.pdbx_strand_id
1 'polypeptide(L)'
;MIENFFRHRCDIYHVTATTKTAGYGLPNSEKTLTKPALPSLANVKCFFAYPDTDGIMEKEPATVFTGANEISLPAGTVINYGDVIIDKRFNVDYTAGFPEDVRGKYIAVPLTRRTVQEAL
;
A
#
# COMPACT_ATOMS: atom_id res chain seq x y z
N MET A 1 14.04 20.26 6.45
CA MET A 1 14.60 18.89 6.31
C MET A 1 13.52 18.00 5.70
N ILE A 2 13.87 17.01 4.87
CA ILE A 2 12.89 16.18 4.15
C ILE A 2 11.94 15.40 5.08
N GLU A 3 12.37 15.16 6.31
CA GLU A 3 11.56 14.51 7.35
C GLU A 3 10.26 15.25 7.69
N ASN A 4 10.20 16.58 7.47
CA ASN A 4 8.98 17.37 7.69
C ASN A 4 7.92 17.13 6.59
N PHE A 5 8.28 16.45 5.50
CA PHE A 5 7.38 16.10 4.40
C PHE A 5 6.48 14.91 4.76
N PHE A 6 6.96 13.99 5.62
CA PHE A 6 6.22 12.78 6.01
C PHE A 6 5.16 13.04 7.08
N ARG A 7 4.08 13.71 6.67
CA ARG A 7 2.98 14.15 7.54
C ARG A 7 1.86 13.11 7.74
N HIS A 8 1.93 11.96 7.07
CA HIS A 8 0.95 10.88 7.17
C HIS A 8 1.53 9.67 7.91
N ARG A 9 0.65 8.70 8.22
CA ARG A 9 1.02 7.46 8.88
C ARG A 9 0.44 6.28 8.11
N CYS A 10 1.27 5.27 7.86
CA CYS A 10 0.84 4.04 7.23
C CYS A 10 1.30 2.81 8.01
N ASP A 11 0.55 1.74 7.83
CA ASP A 11 0.92 0.39 8.28
C ASP A 11 1.29 -0.45 7.05
N ILE A 12 2.45 -1.09 7.07
CA ILE A 12 2.98 -1.91 5.97
C ILE A 12 2.91 -3.38 6.38
N TYR A 13 2.38 -4.21 5.49
CA TYR A 13 2.26 -5.66 5.69
C TYR A 13 3.00 -6.38 4.57
N HIS A 14 4.03 -7.12 4.94
CA HIS A 14 4.74 -7.96 3.99
C HIS A 14 3.87 -9.15 3.59
N VAL A 15 3.58 -9.26 2.29
CA VAL A 15 2.75 -10.36 1.78
C VAL A 15 3.63 -11.56 1.51
N THR A 16 3.32 -12.70 2.13
CA THR A 16 4.03 -13.96 1.91
C THR A 16 3.22 -14.88 1.03
N ALA A 17 3.87 -15.51 0.05
CA ALA A 17 3.28 -16.60 -0.72
C ALA A 17 3.38 -17.90 0.09
N THR A 18 2.26 -18.43 0.54
CA THR A 18 2.21 -19.74 1.17
C THR A 18 1.79 -20.76 0.12
N THR A 19 2.63 -21.77 -0.11
CA THR A 19 2.24 -22.94 -0.90
C THR A 19 1.52 -23.91 0.03
N LYS A 20 0.22 -24.06 -0.14
CA LYS A 20 -0.53 -25.11 0.54
C LYS A 20 -0.47 -26.36 -0.34
N THR A 21 0.18 -27.42 0.15
CA THR A 21 0.09 -28.75 -0.44
C THR A 21 -1.34 -29.25 -0.23
N ALA A 22 -2.03 -29.70 -1.28
CA ALA A 22 -3.41 -30.19 -1.17
C ALA A 22 -3.53 -31.54 -0.42
N GLY A 23 -2.43 -32.05 0.16
CA GLY A 23 -2.30 -33.47 0.51
C GLY A 23 -2.23 -34.35 -0.74
N TYR A 24 -1.87 -35.63 -0.59
CA TYR A 24 -1.85 -36.64 -1.67
C TYR A 24 -0.74 -36.56 -2.73
N GLY A 25 0.34 -35.81 -2.50
CA GLY A 25 1.49 -35.80 -3.44
C GLY A 25 1.22 -35.13 -4.79
N LEU A 26 0.14 -34.36 -4.90
CA LEU A 26 -0.15 -33.54 -6.08
C LEU A 26 0.86 -32.37 -6.16
N PRO A 27 1.36 -32.02 -7.36
CA PRO A 27 2.24 -30.87 -7.52
C PRO A 27 1.52 -29.61 -7.04
N ASN A 28 2.14 -28.88 -6.10
CA ASN A 28 1.62 -27.66 -5.48
C ASN A 28 1.05 -26.69 -6.52
N SER A 29 -0.27 -26.64 -6.68
CA SER A 29 -0.88 -25.88 -7.78
C SER A 29 -1.54 -24.57 -7.37
N GLU A 30 -1.47 -24.13 -6.11
CA GLU A 30 -2.02 -22.84 -5.71
C GLU A 30 -1.08 -22.10 -4.74
N LYS A 31 -0.47 -21.00 -5.21
CA LYS A 31 0.22 -20.03 -4.35
C LYS A 31 -0.84 -19.09 -3.78
N THR A 32 -1.14 -19.23 -2.49
CA THR A 32 -2.01 -18.27 -1.81
C THR A 32 -1.15 -17.14 -1.25
N LEU A 33 -1.42 -15.91 -1.67
CA LEU A 33 -0.82 -14.72 -1.07
C LEU A 33 -1.56 -14.43 0.24
N THR A 34 -0.83 -14.41 1.36
CA THR A 34 -1.42 -14.18 2.69
C THR A 34 -0.80 -12.93 3.30
N LYS A 35 -1.65 -12.03 3.81
CA LYS A 35 -1.26 -10.88 4.62
C LYS A 35 -1.23 -11.30 6.10
N PRO A 36 -0.18 -10.98 6.88
CA PRO A 36 -0.17 -11.24 8.30
C PRO A 36 -1.27 -10.44 9.03
N ALA A 37 -1.70 -10.95 10.20
CA ALA A 37 -2.71 -10.27 11.03
C ALA A 37 -2.19 -8.96 11.64
N LEU A 38 -0.89 -8.90 11.92
CA LEU A 38 -0.20 -7.72 12.44
C LEU A 38 0.64 -7.07 11.35
N PRO A 39 0.75 -5.72 11.34
CA PRO A 39 1.61 -5.02 10.41
C PRO A 39 3.07 -5.38 10.65
N SER A 40 3.82 -5.58 9.56
CA SER A 40 5.26 -5.80 9.60
C SER A 40 5.99 -4.53 10.04
N LEU A 41 5.51 -3.38 9.59
CA LEU A 41 5.94 -2.06 10.05
C LEU A 41 4.70 -1.23 10.39
N ALA A 42 4.55 -0.89 11.66
CA ALA A 42 3.41 -0.11 12.15
C ALA A 42 3.75 1.38 12.24
N ASN A 43 2.76 2.22 11.93
CA ASN A 43 2.77 3.67 12.16
C ASN A 43 3.97 4.40 11.54
N VAL A 44 4.41 3.93 10.36
CA VAL A 44 5.53 4.48 9.61
C VAL A 44 5.16 5.90 9.17
N LYS A 45 6.08 6.85 9.36
CA LYS A 45 5.93 8.21 8.80
C LYS A 45 5.96 8.10 7.28
N CYS A 46 4.98 8.65 6.59
CA CYS A 46 4.93 8.60 5.14
C CYS A 46 4.30 9.87 4.56
N PHE A 47 4.33 9.99 3.24
CA PHE A 47 3.58 10.98 2.50
C PHE A 47 2.86 10.30 1.33
N PHE A 48 1.59 10.58 1.15
CA PHE A 48 0.75 10.04 0.09
C PHE A 48 0.53 11.15 -0.92
N ALA A 49 0.90 10.90 -2.17
CA ALA A 49 0.60 11.78 -3.28
C ALA A 49 -0.79 11.44 -3.82
N TYR A 50 -1.77 12.23 -3.41
CA TYR A 50 -3.11 12.20 -4.00
C TYR A 50 -3.11 13.05 -5.27
N PRO A 51 -3.91 12.70 -6.30
CA PRO A 51 -4.07 13.55 -7.48
C PRO A 51 -4.67 14.92 -7.10
N ASP A 52 -4.31 15.97 -7.85
CA ASP A 52 -4.69 17.37 -7.59
C ASP A 52 -6.22 17.61 -7.56
N THR A 53 -7.01 16.70 -8.12
CA THR A 53 -8.47 16.68 -7.98
C THR A 53 -8.88 16.07 -6.64
N ASP A 54 -8.48 16.70 -5.53
CA ASP A 54 -8.91 16.49 -4.12
C ASP A 54 -9.38 15.08 -3.72
N GLY A 55 -8.79 14.03 -4.30
CA GLY A 55 -9.23 12.64 -4.16
C GLY A 55 -10.73 12.40 -4.32
N ILE A 56 -11.54 13.30 -4.91
CA ILE A 56 -12.99 13.21 -4.96
C ILE A 56 -13.41 13.54 -6.38
N MET A 57 -13.73 12.50 -7.16
CA MET A 57 -14.47 12.69 -8.41
C MET A 57 -15.96 12.50 -8.10
N GLU A 58 -16.71 13.58 -7.98
CA GLU A 58 -18.18 13.54 -8.02
C GLU A 58 -18.60 13.10 -9.42
N LYS A 59 -19.09 11.88 -9.56
CA LYS A 59 -19.70 11.40 -10.80
C LYS A 59 -21.04 10.78 -10.44
N GLU A 60 -22.15 11.46 -10.74
CA GLU A 60 -23.48 10.89 -10.48
C GLU A 60 -23.57 9.47 -11.04
N PRO A 61 -24.07 8.49 -10.26
CA PRO A 61 -24.76 8.61 -8.96
C PRO A 61 -23.86 8.45 -7.71
N ALA A 62 -22.52 8.41 -7.81
CA ALA A 62 -21.64 8.14 -6.67
C ALA A 62 -20.34 8.95 -6.67
N THR A 63 -19.96 9.44 -5.50
CA THR A 63 -18.67 10.09 -5.28
C THR A 63 -17.56 9.04 -5.24
N VAL A 64 -16.62 9.08 -6.19
CA VAL A 64 -15.50 8.14 -6.26
C VAL A 64 -14.28 8.78 -5.60
N PHE A 65 -13.84 8.21 -4.48
CA PHE A 65 -12.58 8.64 -3.88
C PHE A 65 -11.39 8.19 -4.75
N THR A 66 -10.72 9.11 -5.42
CA THR A 66 -9.48 8.85 -6.15
C THR A 66 -8.35 8.75 -5.13
N GLY A 67 -7.98 7.52 -4.78
CA GLY A 67 -6.94 7.24 -3.78
C GLY A 67 -5.56 7.80 -4.16
N ALA A 68 -4.57 7.57 -3.29
CA ALA A 68 -3.19 7.98 -3.57
C ALA A 68 -2.60 7.21 -4.76
N ASN A 69 -1.83 7.90 -5.60
CA ASN A 69 -1.11 7.32 -6.74
C ASN A 69 0.29 6.84 -6.34
N GLU A 70 0.90 7.47 -5.35
CA GLU A 70 2.26 7.17 -4.88
C GLU A 70 2.37 7.43 -3.38
N ILE A 71 3.28 6.70 -2.71
CA ILE A 71 3.72 6.97 -1.35
C ILE A 71 5.23 7.23 -1.31
N SER A 72 5.63 8.25 -0.56
CA SER A 72 7.02 8.48 -0.19
C SER A 72 7.26 7.98 1.24
N LEU A 73 8.29 7.14 1.40
CA LEU A 73 8.71 6.54 2.66
C LEU A 73 10.12 7.01 3.04
N PRO A 74 10.48 7.05 4.33
CA PRO A 74 11.85 7.33 4.77
C PRO A 74 12.85 6.38 4.13
N ALA A 75 14.04 6.88 3.81
CA ALA A 75 15.13 6.04 3.31
C ALA A 75 15.40 4.87 4.27
N GLY A 76 15.64 3.67 3.71
CA GLY A 76 15.86 2.45 4.48
C GLY A 76 14.60 1.74 4.97
N THR A 77 13.41 2.25 4.64
CA THR A 77 12.16 1.52 4.92
C THR A 77 12.12 0.23 4.09
N VAL A 78 11.96 -0.92 4.75
CA VAL A 78 11.84 -2.22 4.06
C VAL A 78 10.43 -2.32 3.48
N ILE A 79 10.33 -2.37 2.16
CA ILE A 79 9.07 -2.54 1.42
C ILE A 79 9.33 -3.36 0.16
N ASN A 80 8.43 -4.29 -0.14
CA ASN A 80 8.53 -5.18 -1.29
C ASN A 80 7.38 -4.92 -2.27
N TYR A 81 7.61 -5.26 -3.54
CA TYR A 81 6.55 -5.28 -4.54
C TYR A 81 5.42 -6.23 -4.10
N GLY A 82 4.18 -5.76 -4.18
CA GLY A 82 2.99 -6.52 -3.81
C GLY A 82 2.60 -6.43 -2.33
N ASP A 83 3.39 -5.75 -1.50
CA ASP A 83 3.05 -5.52 -0.09
C ASP A 83 1.77 -4.71 0.04
N VAL A 84 1.09 -4.89 1.18
CA VAL A 84 -0.12 -4.12 1.48
C VAL A 84 0.26 -2.93 2.35
N ILE A 85 -0.21 -1.75 1.95
CA ILE A 85 -0.04 -0.52 2.70
C ILE A 85 -1.43 -0.01 3.09
N ILE A 86 -1.64 0.26 4.36
CA ILE A 86 -2.88 0.85 4.86
C ILE A 86 -2.60 2.30 5.26
N ASP A 87 -3.33 3.22 4.66
CA ASP A 87 -3.34 4.62 5.11
C ASP A 87 -4.18 4.74 6.39
N LYS A 88 -3.56 5.11 7.51
CA LYS A 88 -4.24 5.21 8.80
C LYS A 88 -5.25 6.36 8.88
N ARG A 89 -5.18 7.34 7.97
CA ARG A 89 -6.08 8.50 7.99
C ARG A 89 -7.46 8.14 7.46
N PHE A 90 -7.50 7.46 6.32
CA PHE A 90 -8.74 7.10 5.63
C PHE A 90 -9.07 5.60 5.72
N ASN A 91 -8.18 4.81 6.30
CA ASN A 91 -8.26 3.35 6.39
C ASN A 91 -8.46 2.69 5.01
N VAL A 92 -7.66 3.15 4.03
CA VAL A 92 -7.69 2.66 2.65
C VAL A 92 -6.51 1.75 2.38
N ASP A 93 -6.79 0.62 1.73
CA ASP A 93 -5.82 -0.41 1.40
C ASP A 93 -5.23 -0.20 0.00
N TYR A 94 -3.90 -0.19 -0.05
CA TYR A 94 -3.12 -0.10 -1.29
C TYR A 94 -2.20 -1.31 -1.44
N THR A 95 -1.87 -1.62 -2.68
CA THR A 95 -0.79 -2.54 -3.06
C THR A 95 0.42 -1.73 -3.48
N ALA A 96 1.57 -2.05 -2.90
CA ALA A 96 2.85 -1.47 -3.27
C ALA A 96 3.30 -1.95 -4.65
N GLY A 97 3.66 -1.01 -5.53
CA GLY A 97 4.41 -1.29 -6.74
C GLY A 97 5.91 -1.42 -6.47
N PHE A 98 6.73 -1.20 -7.50
CA PHE A 98 8.18 -1.31 -7.34
C PHE A 98 8.73 -0.09 -6.58
N PRO A 99 9.46 -0.30 -5.47
CA PRO A 99 10.06 0.80 -4.74
C PRO A 99 11.28 1.36 -5.48
N GLU A 100 11.34 2.68 -5.57
CA GLU A 100 12.44 3.42 -6.18
C GLU A 100 13.17 4.27 -5.13
N ASP A 101 14.49 4.14 -5.05
CA ASP A 101 15.32 4.99 -4.18
C ASP A 101 15.55 6.35 -4.84
N VAL A 102 15.04 7.40 -4.21
CA VAL A 102 15.27 8.79 -4.63
C VAL A 102 16.52 9.34 -3.94
N ARG A 103 17.68 9.00 -4.53
CA ARG A 103 19.01 9.55 -4.20
C ARG A 103 19.39 9.40 -2.72
N GLY A 104 18.98 8.31 -2.07
CA GLY A 104 19.26 7.99 -0.68
C GLY A 104 18.50 8.84 0.34
N LYS A 105 17.49 9.61 -0.08
CA LYS A 105 16.73 10.52 0.81
C LYS A 105 15.39 9.95 1.23
N TYR A 106 14.70 9.30 0.30
CA TYR A 106 13.41 8.67 0.51
C TYR A 106 13.17 7.61 -0.55
N ILE A 107 12.21 6.74 -0.31
CA ILE A 107 11.79 5.69 -1.23
C ILE A 107 10.42 6.12 -1.78
N ALA A 108 10.30 6.21 -3.10
CA ALA A 108 9.04 6.43 -3.78
C ALA A 108 8.44 5.08 -4.19
N VAL A 109 7.15 4.87 -3.93
CA VAL A 109 6.48 3.61 -4.26
C VAL A 109 5.14 3.93 -4.92
N PRO A 110 4.91 3.51 -6.18
CA PRO A 110 3.61 3.68 -6.80
C PRO A 110 2.58 2.79 -6.10
N LEU A 111 1.35 3.26 -6.01
CA LEU A 111 0.27 2.61 -5.28
C LEU A 111 -0.87 2.22 -6.20
N THR A 112 -1.38 1.00 -6.01
CA THR A 112 -2.61 0.53 -6.63
C THR A 112 -3.65 0.24 -5.56
N ARG A 113 -4.77 0.96 -5.56
CA ARG A 113 -5.86 0.77 -4.60
C ARG A 113 -6.46 -0.63 -4.72
N ARG A 114 -6.70 -1.33 -3.59
CA ARG A 114 -7.25 -2.70 -3.58
C ARG A 114 -8.78 -2.77 -3.60
N THR A 115 -9.45 -1.76 -3.06
CA THR A 115 -10.91 -1.72 -2.95
C THR A 115 -11.43 -0.36 -3.37
N VAL A 116 -12.34 -0.31 -4.35
CA VAL A 116 -13.12 0.89 -4.64
C VAL A 116 -14.19 0.97 -3.55
N GLN A 117 -14.03 1.88 -2.62
CA GLN A 117 -15.07 2.17 -1.63
C GLN A 117 -16.01 3.20 -2.24
N GLU A 118 -17.28 2.86 -2.39
CA GLU A 118 -18.36 3.82 -2.65
C GLU A 118 -18.42 4.76 -1.44
N ALA A 119 -18.41 6.07 -1.69
CA ALA A 119 -18.70 7.04 -0.63
C ALA A 119 -20.17 6.83 -0.19
N LEU A 120 -20.38 6.63 1.11
CA LEU A 120 -21.71 6.64 1.73
C LEU A 120 -22.30 8.06 1.76
#